data_AF-A0A8S1F924-F1
#
_entry.id   AF-A0A8S1F924-F1
#
_cell.length_a   1.000
_cell.length_b   1.000
_cell.length_c   1.000
_cell.angle_alpha   90.00
_cell.angle_beta   90.00
_cell.angle_gamma   90.00
#
_symmetry.space_group_name_H-M   'P 1'
#
loop_
_entity.id
_entity.type
_entity.pdbx_description
1 polymer ?
#
loop_
_entity_poly.entity_id
_entity_poly.type
_entity_poly.pdbx_seq_one_letter_code
_entity_poly.pdbx_strand_id
1 'polypeptide(L)'
;MINIFNSPIEPSSLDEFADGKSAADEKQQIFDANRRKPKVTYNADGRKIVDGVIEQKVTSNALWSTAITRGVANEWREEATGTRMQKAKRYLNRARYDAQVFVHRYSTPLLIAANLSLIVMFLYICRVFPFS
;
A
#
# COMPACT_ATOMS: atom_id res chain seq x y z
N MET A 1 -13.50 19.89 47.47
CA MET A 1 -14.19 20.41 46.26
C MET A 1 -14.03 21.92 46.31
N ILE A 2 -13.25 22.49 45.40
CA ILE A 2 -12.82 23.90 45.50
C ILE A 2 -13.84 24.78 44.74
N ASN A 3 -14.53 25.65 45.47
CA ASN A 3 -15.43 26.67 44.93
C ASN A 3 -14.60 27.80 44.27
N ILE A 4 -14.45 27.76 42.94
CA ILE A 4 -13.75 28.83 42.17
C ILE A 4 -14.69 29.59 41.21
N PHE A 5 -15.95 29.19 41.05
CA PHE A 5 -16.81 29.71 39.97
C PHE A 5 -17.98 30.61 40.42
N ASN A 6 -17.79 31.47 41.44
CA ASN A 6 -18.84 32.42 41.86
C ASN A 6 -18.43 33.90 41.89
N SER A 7 -17.25 34.28 41.38
CA SER A 7 -16.91 35.69 41.14
C SER A 7 -17.01 36.01 39.65
N PRO A 8 -17.49 37.21 39.26
CA PRO A 8 -17.49 37.64 37.86
C PRO A 8 -16.07 37.56 37.31
N ILE A 9 -15.89 36.89 36.18
CA ILE A 9 -14.58 36.79 35.51
C ILE A 9 -14.20 38.20 35.07
N GLU A 10 -13.15 38.77 35.67
CA GLU A 10 -12.64 40.08 35.24
C GLU A 10 -12.01 39.94 33.84
N PRO A 11 -12.37 40.81 32.88
CA PRO A 11 -11.87 40.71 31.50
C PRO A 11 -10.35 40.91 31.38
N SER A 12 -9.70 41.47 32.40
CA SER A 12 -8.24 41.55 32.54
C SER A 12 -7.58 40.19 32.79
N SER A 13 -8.27 39.27 33.49
CA SER A 13 -7.77 37.92 33.75
C SER A 13 -7.86 36.99 32.55
N LEU A 14 -8.70 37.33 31.57
CA LEU A 14 -8.89 36.54 30.34
C LEU A 14 -7.67 36.63 29.41
N ASP A 15 -6.98 37.76 29.43
CA ASP A 15 -5.74 37.98 28.68
C ASP A 15 -4.58 37.11 29.24
N GLU A 16 -4.57 36.86 30.55
CA GLU A 16 -3.61 35.97 31.22
C GLU A 16 -3.80 34.48 30.83
N PHE A 17 -5.02 34.08 30.44
CA PHE A 17 -5.29 32.74 29.90
C PHE A 17 -5.12 32.65 28.37
N ALA A 18 -5.13 33.78 27.66
CA ALA A 18 -4.90 33.88 26.23
C ALA A 18 -3.40 33.97 25.88
N ASP A 19 -2.56 34.33 26.86
CA ASP A 19 -1.10 34.27 26.74
C ASP A 19 -0.66 32.80 26.70
N GLY A 20 -0.74 32.22 25.50
CA GLY A 20 -0.40 30.84 25.25
C GLY A 20 1.04 30.57 25.65
N LYS A 21 1.20 29.75 26.70
CA LYS A 21 2.45 29.05 27.11
C LYS A 21 3.71 29.68 26.53
N SER A 22 4.23 30.67 27.23
CA SER A 22 5.54 31.23 26.96
C SER A 22 6.58 30.09 26.87
N ALA A 23 7.50 30.22 25.91
CA ALA A 23 8.48 29.23 25.45
C ALA A 23 9.47 28.69 26.53
N ALA A 24 9.22 28.95 27.82
CA ALA A 24 10.00 28.43 28.94
C ALA A 24 9.50 27.06 29.44
N ASP A 25 8.25 26.67 29.14
CA ASP A 25 7.65 25.42 29.61
C ASP A 25 7.77 24.22 28.63
N GLU A 26 8.45 24.39 27.50
CA GLU A 26 8.64 23.30 26.51
C GLU A 26 9.47 22.12 27.01
N LYS A 27 10.11 22.21 28.19
CA LYS A 27 10.95 21.15 28.75
C LYS A 27 10.20 20.10 29.59
N GLN A 28 8.92 20.27 29.85
CA GLN A 28 8.11 19.25 30.52
C GLN A 28 7.06 18.67 29.57
N GLN A 29 7.53 17.89 28.59
CA GLN A 29 6.67 16.88 27.97
C GLN A 29 6.32 15.82 29.03
N ILE A 30 5.21 16.03 29.74
CA ILE A 30 4.68 15.12 30.79
C ILE A 30 4.24 13.76 30.19
N PHE A 31 4.08 13.69 28.87
CA PHE A 31 3.76 12.44 28.17
C PHE A 31 4.90 12.06 27.25
N ASP A 32 5.69 11.07 27.65
CA ASP A 32 6.52 10.32 26.72
C ASP A 32 5.61 9.79 25.60
N ALA A 33 5.82 10.25 24.37
CA ALA A 33 5.08 9.82 23.17
C ALA A 33 5.39 8.36 22.77
N ASN A 34 5.83 7.54 23.71
CA ASN A 34 6.10 6.12 23.53
C ASN A 34 4.76 5.39 23.54
N ARG A 35 3.99 5.53 22.45
CA ARG A 35 2.76 4.77 22.23
C ARG A 35 3.14 3.30 22.15
N ARG A 36 2.97 2.59 23.27
CA ARG A 36 3.17 1.14 23.34
C ARG A 36 2.38 0.49 22.22
N LYS A 37 3.06 -0.29 21.36
CA LYS A 37 2.38 -1.05 20.31
C LYS A 37 1.54 -2.13 21.00
N PRO A 38 0.23 -2.23 20.69
CA PRO A 38 -0.62 -3.23 21.30
C PRO A 38 -0.11 -4.63 20.95
N LYS A 39 0.02 -5.50 21.97
CA LYS A 39 0.45 -6.88 21.76
C LYS A 39 -0.76 -7.69 21.28
N VAL A 40 -0.68 -8.18 20.05
CA VAL A 40 -1.71 -9.01 19.44
C VAL A 40 -1.29 -10.47 19.51
N THR A 41 -2.08 -11.31 20.17
CA THR A 41 -1.89 -12.76 20.22
C THR A 41 -3.16 -13.46 19.75
N TYR A 42 -3.01 -14.53 18.98
CA TYR A 42 -4.12 -15.33 18.48
C TYR A 42 -4.22 -16.63 19.26
N ASN A 43 -5.41 -16.95 19.76
CA ASN A 43 -5.68 -18.26 20.36
C ASN A 43 -5.95 -19.30 19.27
N ALA A 44 -5.76 -20.59 19.60
CA ALA A 44 -6.08 -21.71 18.72
C ALA A 44 -7.54 -21.69 18.22
N ASP A 45 -8.46 -21.12 19.02
CA ASP A 45 -9.87 -20.95 18.68
C ASP A 45 -10.16 -19.80 17.70
N GLY A 46 -9.14 -19.07 17.24
CA GLY A 46 -9.25 -17.93 16.32
C GLY A 46 -9.66 -16.61 16.98
N ARG A 47 -9.72 -16.54 18.31
CA ARG A 47 -9.97 -15.29 19.04
C ARG A 47 -8.71 -14.43 19.07
N LYS A 48 -8.88 -13.14 18.81
CA LYS A 48 -7.82 -12.13 18.89
C LYS A 48 -7.76 -11.58 20.32
N ILE A 49 -6.59 -11.65 20.95
CA ILE A 49 -6.34 -11.02 22.24
C ILE A 49 -5.48 -9.79 21.98
N VAL A 50 -5.96 -8.63 22.44
CA VAL A 50 -5.23 -7.36 22.39
C VAL A 50 -4.97 -6.93 23.81
N ASP A 51 -3.70 -6.88 24.22
CA ASP A 51 -3.26 -6.46 25.55
C ASP A 51 -4.01 -7.15 26.72
N GLY A 52 -4.31 -8.45 26.55
CA GLY A 52 -4.99 -9.28 27.55
C GLY A 52 -6.52 -9.23 27.49
N VAL A 53 -7.11 -8.36 26.66
CA VAL A 53 -8.56 -8.31 26.44
C VAL A 53 -8.93 -9.19 25.25
N ILE A 54 -9.86 -10.12 25.48
CA ILE A 54 -10.36 -11.04 24.44
C ILE A 54 -11.37 -10.27 23.59
N GLU A 55 -11.00 -9.95 22.34
CA GLU A 55 -11.96 -9.43 21.38
C GLU A 55 -12.87 -10.56 20.86
N GLN A 56 -14.06 -10.18 20.39
CA GLN A 56 -15.10 -11.06 19.86
C GLN A 56 -14.53 -12.08 18.86
N LYS A 57 -15.13 -13.29 18.83
CA LYS A 57 -14.75 -14.36 17.89
C LYS A 57 -14.91 -13.86 16.45
N VAL A 58 -13.79 -13.58 15.78
CA VAL A 58 -13.79 -13.17 14.37
C VAL A 58 -13.97 -14.40 13.51
N THR A 59 -15.02 -14.44 12.71
CA THR A 59 -15.25 -15.53 11.75
C THR A 59 -14.22 -15.44 10.61
N SER A 60 -13.82 -16.58 10.03
CA SER A 60 -12.81 -16.60 8.97
C SER A 60 -13.17 -15.71 7.77
N ASN A 61 -14.46 -15.62 7.42
CA ASN A 61 -14.93 -14.72 6.37
C ASN A 61 -14.71 -13.24 6.71
N ALA A 62 -14.84 -12.85 7.98
CA ALA A 62 -14.55 -11.49 8.42
C ALA A 62 -13.04 -11.18 8.39
N LEU A 63 -12.17 -12.17 8.60
CA LEU A 63 -10.73 -12.01 8.42
C LEU A 63 -10.37 -11.79 6.95
N TRP A 64 -10.96 -12.57 6.04
CA TRP A 64 -10.74 -12.41 4.60
C TRP A 64 -11.25 -11.06 4.09
N SER A 65 -12.47 -10.66 4.47
CA SER A 65 -13.01 -9.37 4.05
C SER A 65 -12.19 -8.21 4.60
N THR A 66 -11.76 -8.25 5.86
CA THR A 66 -10.89 -7.21 6.42
C THR A 66 -9.50 -7.19 5.78
N ALA A 67 -8.93 -8.34 5.43
CA ALA A 67 -7.66 -8.41 4.69
C ALA A 67 -7.79 -7.81 3.29
N ILE A 68 -8.86 -8.14 2.56
CA ILE A 68 -9.15 -7.59 1.23
C ILE A 68 -9.35 -6.07 1.32
N THR A 69 -10.20 -5.61 2.24
CA THR A 69 -10.46 -4.18 2.42
C THR A 69 -9.18 -3.42 2.81
N ARG A 70 -8.33 -4.00 3.66
CA ARG A 70 -7.02 -3.43 3.98
C ARG A 70 -6.07 -3.42 2.78
N GLY A 71 -6.10 -4.45 1.95
CA GLY A 71 -5.35 -4.52 0.70
C GLY A 71 -5.73 -3.38 -0.24
N VAL A 72 -7.03 -3.23 -0.52
CA VAL A 72 -7.57 -2.16 -1.38
C VAL A 72 -7.30 -0.77 -0.78
N ALA A 73 -7.50 -0.61 0.53
CA ALA A 73 -7.21 0.65 1.21
C ALA A 73 -5.72 1.00 1.16
N ASN A 74 -4.83 -0.01 1.25
CA ASN A 74 -3.40 0.22 1.11
C ASN A 74 -3.01 0.54 -0.34
N GLU A 75 -3.65 -0.10 -1.32
CA GLU A 75 -3.47 0.22 -2.74
C GLU A 75 -3.88 1.67 -3.06
N TRP A 76 -5.04 2.11 -2.56
CA TRP A 76 -5.51 3.49 -2.71
C TRP A 76 -4.62 4.48 -1.96
N ARG A 77 -4.14 4.12 -0.78
CA ARG A 77 -3.18 4.92 -0.04
C ARG A 77 -1.89 5.08 -0.85
N GLU A 78 -1.35 3.99 -1.38
CA GLU A 78 -0.18 4.01 -2.25
C GLU A 78 -0.41 4.75 -3.57
N GLU A 79 -1.64 4.84 -4.06
CA GLU A 79 -1.98 5.63 -5.23
C GLU A 79 -2.03 7.13 -4.94
N ALA A 80 -2.58 7.50 -3.78
CA ALA A 80 -2.67 8.86 -3.28
C ALA A 80 -1.32 9.42 -2.79
N THR A 81 -0.50 8.61 -2.11
CA THR A 81 0.80 9.04 -1.53
C THR A 81 2.02 8.55 -2.32
N GLY A 82 1.83 7.74 -3.36
CA GLY A 82 2.93 7.08 -4.07
C GLY A 82 3.84 8.07 -4.79
N THR A 83 5.15 7.97 -4.50
CA THR A 83 6.19 8.72 -5.23
C THR A 83 6.26 8.29 -6.70
N ARG A 84 6.72 9.18 -7.59
CA ARG A 84 6.84 8.91 -9.05
C ARG A 84 7.56 7.59 -9.37
N MET A 85 8.56 7.23 -8.57
CA MET A 85 9.30 5.96 -8.67
C MET A 85 8.43 4.72 -8.44
N GLN A 86 7.53 4.74 -7.46
CA GLN A 86 6.64 3.61 -7.18
C GLN A 86 5.61 3.42 -8.29
N LYS A 87 5.13 4.52 -8.88
CA LYS A 87 4.25 4.48 -10.06
C LYS A 87 4.98 3.88 -11.26
N ALA A 88 6.20 4.32 -11.54
CA ALA A 88 7.01 3.78 -12.65
C ALA A 88 7.28 2.27 -12.51
N LYS A 89 7.59 1.79 -11.30
CA LYS A 89 7.80 0.36 -11.03
C LYS A 89 6.54 -0.48 -11.31
N ARG A 90 5.35 0.03 -10.97
CA ARG A 90 4.08 -0.63 -11.29
C ARG A 90 3.85 -0.74 -12.81
N TYR A 91 4.07 0.36 -13.53
CA TYR A 91 3.96 0.34 -15.00
C TYR A 91 4.93 -0.64 -15.65
N LEU A 92 6.18 -0.70 -15.17
CA LEU A 92 7.16 -1.64 -15.71
C LEU A 92 6.75 -3.09 -15.47
N ASN A 93 6.27 -3.41 -14.27
CA ASN A 93 5.79 -4.76 -13.96
C ASN A 93 4.56 -5.13 -14.81
N ARG A 94 3.64 -4.19 -15.02
CA ARG A 94 2.48 -4.38 -15.88
C ARG A 94 2.89 -4.63 -17.34
N ALA A 95 3.74 -3.76 -17.89
CA ALA A 95 4.25 -3.88 -19.24
C ALA A 95 5.01 -5.19 -19.46
N ARG A 96 5.79 -5.62 -18.46
CA ARG A 96 6.49 -6.93 -18.49
C ARG A 96 5.51 -8.09 -18.54
N TYR A 97 4.45 -8.06 -17.72
CA TYR A 97 3.42 -9.09 -17.73
C TYR A 97 2.69 -9.15 -19.08
N ASP A 98 2.28 -8.00 -19.61
CA ASP A 98 1.59 -7.90 -20.88
C ASP A 98 2.49 -8.38 -22.04
N ALA A 99 3.78 -8.03 -22.02
CA ALA A 99 4.76 -8.54 -22.97
C ALA A 99 4.94 -10.06 -22.88
N GLN A 100 4.97 -10.62 -21.66
CA GLN A 100 5.08 -12.07 -21.47
C GLN A 100 3.85 -12.82 -21.98
N VAL A 101 2.65 -12.29 -21.75
CA VAL A 101 1.40 -12.85 -22.29
C VAL A 101 1.38 -12.74 -23.81
N PHE A 102 1.83 -11.62 -24.38
CA PHE A 102 1.91 -11.42 -25.82
C PHE A 102 2.87 -12.42 -26.48
N VAL A 103 4.09 -12.57 -25.93
CA VAL A 103 5.05 -13.57 -26.39
C VAL A 103 4.44 -14.96 -26.30
N HIS A 104 3.75 -15.30 -25.21
CA HIS A 104 3.20 -16.64 -25.07
C HIS A 104 2.08 -16.94 -26.07
N ARG A 105 1.23 -15.94 -26.38
CA ARG A 105 0.10 -16.08 -27.32
C ARG A 105 0.52 -16.04 -28.78
N TYR A 106 1.53 -15.23 -29.12
CA TYR A 106 1.94 -15.00 -30.50
C TYR A 106 3.26 -15.70 -30.88
N SER A 107 3.94 -16.39 -29.96
CA SER A 107 5.18 -17.11 -30.28
C SER A 107 4.98 -18.14 -31.39
N THR A 108 3.97 -19.00 -31.27
CA THR A 108 3.73 -20.07 -32.23
C THR A 108 3.41 -19.57 -33.65
N PRO A 109 2.47 -18.63 -33.88
CA PRO A 109 2.24 -18.11 -35.24
C PRO A 109 3.44 -17.32 -35.78
N LEU A 110 4.18 -16.62 -34.91
CA LEU A 110 5.34 -15.83 -35.32
C LEU A 110 6.52 -16.72 -35.73
N LEU A 111 6.77 -17.83 -35.03
CA LEU A 111 7.75 -18.84 -35.45
C LEU A 111 7.35 -19.51 -36.77
N ILE A 112 6.08 -19.84 -36.96
CA ILE A 112 5.60 -20.45 -38.20
C ILE A 112 5.76 -19.48 -39.37
N ALA A 113 5.36 -18.21 -39.20
CA ALA A 113 5.52 -17.18 -40.22
C ALA A 113 6.99 -16.93 -40.57
N ALA A 114 7.87 -16.87 -39.55
CA ALA A 114 9.31 -16.71 -39.75
C ALA A 114 9.91 -17.89 -40.54
N ASN A 115 9.57 -19.13 -40.17
CA ASN A 115 10.01 -20.33 -40.87
C ASN A 115 9.48 -20.39 -42.31
N LEU A 116 8.21 -20.05 -42.55
CA LEU A 116 7.65 -19.97 -43.90
C LEU A 116 8.39 -18.92 -44.74
N SER A 117 8.66 -17.74 -44.17
CA SER A 117 9.40 -16.69 -44.86
C SER A 117 10.83 -17.13 -45.24
N LEU A 118 11.51 -17.86 -44.35
CA LEU A 118 12.82 -18.47 -44.63
C LEU A 118 12.76 -19.52 -45.74
N ILE A 119 11.74 -20.38 -45.75
CA ILE A 119 11.56 -21.38 -46.81
C ILE A 119 11.32 -20.70 -48.16
N VAL A 120 10.47 -19.67 -48.21
CA VAL A 120 10.23 -18.91 -49.44
C VAL A 120 11.50 -18.22 -49.93
N MET A 121 12.27 -17.60 -49.03
CA MET A 121 13.56 -17.00 -49.35
C MET A 121 14.56 -18.03 -49.86
N PHE A 122 14.62 -19.22 -49.23
CA PHE A 122 15.48 -20.31 -49.67
C PHE A 122 15.12 -20.79 -51.08
N LEU A 123 13.83 -21.04 -51.35
CA LEU A 123 13.36 -21.43 -52.69
C LEU A 123 13.62 -20.33 -53.73
N TYR A 124 13.50 -19.07 -53.35
CA TYR A 124 13.85 -17.94 -54.22
C TYR A 124 15.34 -17.95 -54.57
N ILE A 125 16.22 -18.15 -53.58
CA ILE A 125 17.67 -18.24 -53.79
C ILE A 125 18.03 -19.43 -54.67
N CYS A 126 17.45 -20.61 -54.43
CA CYS A 126 17.66 -21.80 -55.27
C CYS A 126 17.18 -21.62 -56.71
N ARG A 127 16.17 -20.77 -56.94
CA ARG A 127 15.69 -20.42 -58.28
C ARG A 127 16.61 -19.42 -58.99
N VAL A 128 17.16 -18.45 -58.25
CA VAL A 128 18.03 -17.39 -58.81
C VAL A 128 19.44 -17.89 -59.07
N PHE A 129 19.95 -18.80 -58.22
CA PHE A 129 21.21 -19.49 -58.42
C PHE A 129 20.96 -20.98 -58.66
N PRO A 130 20.62 -21.39 -59.90
CA PRO A 130 20.67 -22.80 -60.25
C PRO A 130 22.13 -23.24 -60.09
N PHE A 131 22.39 -24.12 -59.12
CA PHE A 131 23.68 -24.80 -59.00
C PHE A 131 23.91 -25.59 -60.30
N SER A 132 24.74 -25.06 -61.20
CA SER A 132 25.34 -25.82 -62.30
C SER A 132 26.61 -26.49 -61.85
#